data_AF-A0A023NB60-F1
#
_entry.id   AF-A0A023NB60-F1
#
_cell.length_a   1.000
_cell.length_b   1.000
_cell.length_c   1.000
_cell.angle_alpha   90.00
_cell.angle_beta   90.00
_cell.angle_gamma   90.00
#
_symmetry.space_group_name_H-M   'P 1'
#
loop_
_entity.id
_entity.type
_entity.pdbx_description
1 polymer ?
#
loop_
_entity_poly.entity_id
_entity_poly.type
_entity_poly.pdbx_seq_one_letter_code
_entity_poly.pdbx_strand_id
1 'polypeptide(L)'
;CKPSCSWSNKAPVSQPVNACNAANNQYLQNPDATAGCEGGEAFQCSDQAPWMVRDDLAFGFAAAKLAGQSESDWCCACYALTFTTTSIAGKTLVVQITNTGGDLGDIHFDIAV
;
A
#
# COMPACT_ATOMS: atom_id res chain seq x y z
N CYS A 1 7.55 -2.73 -7.43
CA CYS A 1 6.60 -2.59 -8.55
C CYS A 1 5.77 -1.33 -8.38
N LYS A 2 4.96 -0.92 -9.37
CA LYS A 2 3.90 0.09 -9.18
C LYS A 2 2.78 -0.54 -8.32
N PRO A 3 2.33 0.10 -7.23
CA PRO A 3 1.22 -0.41 -6.41
C PRO A 3 -0.09 -0.50 -7.22
N SER A 4 -0.91 -1.55 -7.00
CA SER A 4 -2.13 -1.75 -7.78
C SER A 4 -3.16 -0.63 -7.61
N CYS A 5 -3.21 0.05 -6.45
CA CYS A 5 -4.09 1.20 -6.23
C CYS A 5 -3.54 2.50 -6.84
N SER A 6 -2.39 2.47 -7.52
CA SER A 6 -1.84 3.60 -8.29
C SER A 6 -2.39 3.69 -9.71
N TRP A 7 -3.20 2.72 -10.14
CA TRP A 7 -3.90 2.75 -11.43
C TRP A 7 -5.21 3.54 -11.33
N SER A 8 -5.58 4.21 -12.42
CA SER A 8 -6.87 4.89 -12.52
C SER A 8 -8.04 3.90 -12.35
N ASN A 9 -9.16 4.40 -11.81
CA ASN A 9 -10.44 3.67 -11.70
C ASN A 9 -10.43 2.38 -10.86
N LYS A 10 -9.44 2.21 -9.96
CA LYS A 10 -9.39 1.06 -9.04
C LYS A 10 -10.39 1.15 -7.88
N ALA A 11 -10.71 2.35 -7.44
CA ALA A 11 -11.63 2.65 -6.34
C ALA A 11 -12.20 4.07 -6.49
N PRO A 12 -13.31 4.41 -5.79
CA PRO A 12 -13.86 5.75 -5.76
C PRO A 12 -13.02 6.68 -4.86
N VAL A 13 -11.89 7.15 -5.38
CA VAL A 13 -10.91 8.00 -4.66
C VAL A 13 -10.75 9.36 -5.35
N SER A 14 -10.26 10.36 -4.62
CA SER A 14 -9.97 11.69 -5.18
C SER A 14 -8.85 11.66 -6.22
N GLN A 15 -7.86 10.79 -6.01
CA GLN A 15 -6.80 10.45 -6.95
C GLN A 15 -6.22 9.08 -6.58
N PRO A 16 -5.65 8.32 -7.53
CA PRO A 16 -4.92 7.09 -7.24
C PRO A 16 -3.71 7.34 -6.33
N VAL A 17 -3.16 6.26 -5.77
CA VAL A 17 -1.88 6.33 -5.06
C VAL A 17 -0.78 6.82 -6.01
N ASN A 18 0.10 7.70 -5.54
CA ASN A 18 1.22 8.17 -6.35
C ASN A 18 2.18 7.02 -6.67
N ALA A 19 2.60 6.94 -7.92
CA ALA A 19 3.77 6.17 -8.32
C ALA A 19 4.95 7.10 -8.59
N CYS A 20 6.17 6.60 -8.42
CA CYS A 20 7.40 7.36 -8.61
C CYS A 20 8.25 6.79 -9.74
N ASN A 21 9.03 7.64 -10.39
CA ASN A 21 10.09 7.17 -11.27
C ASN A 21 11.29 6.64 -10.47
N ALA A 22 12.08 5.74 -11.07
CA ALA A 22 13.27 5.17 -10.44
C ALA A 22 14.49 6.10 -10.40
N ALA A 23 14.54 7.13 -11.24
CA ALA A 23 15.72 7.98 -11.39
C ALA A 23 15.93 8.92 -10.20
N ASN A 24 14.84 9.48 -9.67
CA ASN A 24 14.91 10.49 -8.61
C ASN A 24 13.72 10.46 -7.64
N ASN A 25 12.90 9.41 -7.68
CA ASN A 25 11.72 9.25 -6.82
C ASN A 25 10.71 10.43 -6.93
N GLN A 26 10.62 11.08 -8.10
CA GLN A 26 9.56 12.06 -8.34
C GLN A 26 8.25 11.37 -8.70
N TYR A 27 7.13 11.94 -8.21
CA TYR A 27 5.79 11.51 -8.56
C TYR A 27 5.56 11.61 -10.07
N LEU A 28 5.07 10.51 -10.63
CA LEU A 28 4.58 10.45 -12.00
C LEU A 28 3.21 11.12 -12.08
N GLN A 29 3.06 12.03 -13.03
CA GLN A 29 1.79 12.71 -13.29
C GLN A 29 0.80 11.84 -14.07
N ASN A 30 1.31 10.83 -14.80
CA ASN A 30 0.49 9.87 -15.51
C ASN A 30 0.21 8.65 -14.62
N PRO A 31 -1.00 8.51 -14.04
CA PRO A 31 -1.37 7.35 -13.24
C PRO A 31 -1.43 6.06 -14.06
N ASP A 32 -1.40 6.11 -15.39
CA ASP A 32 -1.43 4.94 -16.28
C ASP A 32 -0.05 4.63 -16.90
N ALA A 33 1.03 5.24 -16.39
CA ALA A 33 2.39 4.85 -16.73
C ALA A 33 2.64 3.37 -16.39
N THR A 34 3.28 2.64 -17.32
CA THR A 34 3.56 1.20 -17.19
C THR A 34 4.37 0.90 -15.93
N ALA A 35 4.03 -0.19 -15.25
CA ALA A 35 4.73 -0.61 -14.04
C ALA A 35 6.18 -1.01 -14.35
N GLY A 36 7.12 -0.64 -13.50
CA GLY A 36 8.53 -1.02 -13.65
C GLY A 36 8.78 -2.52 -13.63
N CYS A 37 7.93 -3.29 -12.94
CA CYS A 37 7.99 -4.76 -12.96
C CYS A 37 7.48 -5.37 -14.28
N GLU A 38 6.90 -4.56 -15.15
CA GLU A 38 6.49 -4.90 -16.52
C GLU A 38 7.39 -4.20 -17.56
N GLY A 39 8.53 -3.66 -17.13
CA GLY A 39 9.48 -2.93 -17.98
C GLY A 39 9.19 -1.44 -18.19
N GLY A 40 8.23 -0.88 -17.43
CA GLY A 40 7.89 0.54 -17.46
C GLY A 40 8.71 1.43 -16.52
N GLU A 41 8.22 2.64 -16.26
CA GLU A 41 8.90 3.66 -15.45
C GLU A 41 8.29 3.87 -14.06
N ALA A 42 7.16 3.23 -13.75
CA ALA A 42 6.42 3.46 -12.51
C ALA A 42 6.76 2.47 -11.39
N PHE A 43 7.12 3.00 -10.22
CA PHE A 43 7.50 2.24 -9.02
C PHE A 43 6.77 2.77 -7.79
N GLN A 44 6.82 2.03 -6.69
CA GLN A 44 6.40 2.53 -5.38
C GLN A 44 7.32 3.66 -4.95
N CYS A 45 6.74 4.73 -4.39
CA CYS A 45 7.50 5.87 -3.90
C CYS A 45 8.18 5.55 -2.57
N SER A 46 9.39 6.07 -2.34
CA SER A 46 10.14 5.82 -1.11
C SER A 46 9.53 6.46 0.14
N ASP A 47 8.63 7.44 -0.02
CA ASP A 47 7.85 8.01 1.07
C ASP A 47 6.65 7.14 1.48
N GLN A 48 6.39 6.06 0.73
CA GLN A 48 5.43 5.02 1.09
C GLN A 48 6.07 3.92 1.95
N ALA A 49 6.98 4.32 2.83
CA ALA A 49 7.63 3.50 3.84
C ALA A 49 6.98 3.74 5.22
N PRO A 50 7.05 2.77 6.14
CA PRO A 50 6.46 2.92 7.46
C PRO A 50 7.32 3.82 8.35
N TRP A 51 6.69 4.51 9.29
CA TRP A 51 7.37 5.34 10.28
C TRP A 51 6.73 5.23 11.66
N MET A 52 7.57 5.35 12.68
CA MET A 52 7.13 5.36 14.06
C MET A 52 6.61 6.74 14.44
N VAL A 53 5.45 6.79 15.08
CA VAL A 53 4.89 8.01 15.69
C VAL A 53 5.30 8.09 17.16
N ARG A 54 5.25 6.95 17.86
CA ARG A 54 5.68 6.73 19.24
C ARG A 54 5.86 5.22 19.46
N ASP A 55 6.36 4.81 20.63
CA ASP A 55 6.82 3.44 20.89
C ASP A 55 5.81 2.31 20.58
N ASP A 56 4.51 2.59 20.70
CA ASP A 56 3.38 1.67 20.51
C ASP A 56 2.50 2.02 19.29
N LEU A 57 2.85 3.05 18.51
CA LEU A 57 2.10 3.46 17.33
C LEU A 57 3.02 3.80 16.15
N ALA A 58 2.77 3.13 15.02
CA ALA A 58 3.37 3.44 13.74
C ALA A 58 2.31 3.70 12.67
N PHE A 59 2.71 4.41 11.62
CA PHE A 59 1.97 4.54 10.37
C PHE A 59 2.72 3.86 9.23
N GLY A 60 2.00 3.44 8.20
CA GLY A 60 2.64 2.88 7.02
C GLY A 60 1.65 2.50 5.93
N PHE A 61 2.08 1.59 5.07
CA PHE A 61 1.36 1.16 3.89
C PHE A 61 1.38 -0.36 3.80
N ALA A 62 0.38 -0.94 3.16
CA ALA A 62 0.32 -2.39 2.97
C ALA A 62 -0.34 -2.76 1.64
N ALA A 63 -0.03 -3.97 1.16
CA ALA A 63 -0.92 -4.69 0.27
C ALA A 63 -1.95 -5.47 1.10
N ALA A 64 -3.19 -5.59 0.63
CA ALA A 64 -4.19 -6.38 1.34
C ALA A 64 -4.96 -7.34 0.42
N LYS A 65 -5.51 -8.38 1.05
CA LYS A 65 -6.59 -9.23 0.54
C LYS A 65 -7.59 -9.42 1.66
N LEU A 66 -8.83 -8.97 1.46
CA LEU A 66 -9.88 -9.04 2.46
C LEU A 66 -11.04 -9.91 1.95
N ALA A 67 -11.49 -10.83 2.79
CA ALA A 67 -12.54 -11.79 2.46
C ALA A 67 -13.83 -11.07 2.06
N GLY A 68 -14.41 -11.48 0.93
CA GLY A 68 -15.67 -10.92 0.42
C GLY A 68 -15.57 -9.48 -0.10
N GLN A 69 -14.35 -8.93 -0.23
CA GLN A 69 -14.10 -7.59 -0.74
C GLN A 69 -13.25 -7.61 -2.01
N SER A 70 -13.14 -6.47 -2.67
CA SER A 70 -12.42 -6.23 -3.90
C SER A 70 -11.50 -5.01 -3.79
N GLU A 71 -10.69 -4.75 -4.82
CA GLU A 71 -9.82 -3.57 -4.86
C GLU A 71 -10.58 -2.26 -4.68
N SER A 72 -11.83 -2.17 -5.16
CA SER A 72 -12.63 -0.96 -4.98
C SER A 72 -13.03 -0.69 -3.54
N ASP A 73 -13.03 -1.72 -2.69
CA ASP A 73 -13.40 -1.61 -1.28
C ASP A 73 -12.18 -1.22 -0.42
N TRP A 74 -11.00 -1.78 -0.71
CA TRP A 74 -9.81 -1.55 0.13
C TRP A 74 -8.83 -0.52 -0.41
N CYS A 75 -8.79 -0.22 -1.72
CA CYS A 75 -7.79 0.71 -2.23
C CYS A 75 -7.96 2.09 -1.58
N CYS A 76 -6.84 2.58 -1.02
CA CYS A 76 -6.73 3.81 -0.24
C CYS A 76 -7.45 3.81 1.12
N ALA A 77 -8.14 2.73 1.50
CA ALA A 77 -8.71 2.58 2.83
C ALA A 77 -7.61 2.43 3.89
N CYS A 78 -7.91 2.85 5.12
CA CYS A 78 -6.99 2.77 6.25
C CYS A 78 -7.50 1.78 7.31
N TYR A 79 -6.59 0.99 7.87
CA TYR A 79 -6.89 0.00 8.92
C TYR A 79 -5.91 0.16 10.08
N ALA A 80 -6.42 0.07 11.30
CA ALA A 80 -5.61 -0.01 12.51
C ALA A 80 -5.36 -1.49 12.85
N LEU A 81 -4.12 -1.93 12.70
CA LEU A 81 -3.71 -3.29 13.01
C LEU A 81 -3.10 -3.32 14.41
N THR A 82 -3.67 -4.13 15.30
CA THR A 82 -3.06 -4.42 16.61
C THR A 82 -2.41 -5.79 16.55
N PHE A 83 -1.10 -5.84 16.74
CA PHE A 83 -0.37 -7.10 16.71
C PHE A 83 -0.74 -7.97 17.91
N THR A 84 -0.98 -9.26 17.69
CA THR A 84 -1.43 -10.20 18.73
C THR A 84 -0.34 -11.17 19.20
N THR A 85 0.77 -11.27 18.46
CA THR A 85 1.87 -12.20 18.71
C THR A 85 3.23 -11.53 18.44
N THR A 86 4.33 -12.26 18.67
CA THR A 86 5.73 -11.82 18.56
C THR A 86 6.14 -10.75 19.60
N SER A 87 7.33 -10.16 19.45
CA SER A 87 7.88 -9.13 20.35
C SER A 87 7.16 -7.78 20.28
N ILE A 88 6.28 -7.58 19.30
CA ILE A 88 5.52 -6.33 19.11
C ILE A 88 4.04 -6.47 19.46
N ALA A 89 3.62 -7.57 20.09
CA ALA A 89 2.25 -7.77 20.53
C ALA A 89 1.74 -6.58 21.38
N GLY A 90 0.52 -6.14 21.11
CA GLY A 90 -0.12 -4.97 21.73
C GLY A 90 0.20 -3.63 21.07
N LYS A 91 1.25 -3.54 20.22
CA LYS A 91 1.53 -2.34 19.43
C LYS A 91 0.53 -2.19 18.28
N THR A 92 0.35 -0.96 17.82
CA THR A 92 -0.55 -0.64 16.70
C THR A 92 0.22 -0.10 15.50
N LEU A 93 -0.10 -0.62 14.32
CA LEU A 93 0.29 -0.05 13.03
C LEU A 93 -0.97 0.36 12.27
N VAL A 94 -1.11 1.63 11.96
CA VAL A 94 -2.19 2.11 11.08
C VAL A 94 -1.65 2.15 9.65
N VAL A 95 -2.25 1.37 8.76
CA VAL A 95 -1.82 1.25 7.36
C VAL A 95 -2.84 1.82 6.40
N GLN A 96 -2.38 2.47 5.33
CA GLN A 96 -3.17 2.67 4.12
C GLN A 96 -2.92 1.53 3.13
N ILE A 97 -3.98 1.00 2.52
CA ILE A 97 -3.83 -0.05 1.49
C ILE A 97 -3.53 0.58 0.14
N THR A 98 -2.37 0.26 -0.41
CA THR A 98 -1.88 0.80 -1.69
C THR A 98 -1.77 -0.25 -2.79
N ASN A 99 -1.87 -1.52 -2.42
CA ASN A 99 -1.70 -2.65 -3.33
C ASN A 99 -2.62 -3.82 -2.95
N THR A 100 -2.78 -4.77 -3.86
CA THR A 100 -3.40 -6.06 -3.59
C THR A 100 -2.33 -7.14 -3.55
N GLY A 101 -2.37 -8.01 -2.54
CA GLY A 101 -1.57 -9.23 -2.55
C GLY A 101 -2.41 -10.41 -3.05
N GLY A 102 -2.11 -10.90 -4.24
CA GLY A 102 -2.89 -11.94 -4.92
C GLY A 102 -2.75 -13.34 -4.32
N ASP A 103 -1.63 -13.62 -3.65
CA ASP A 103 -1.25 -14.96 -3.16
C ASP A 103 -1.57 -15.21 -1.67
N LEU A 104 -2.46 -14.40 -1.12
CA LEU A 104 -2.67 -14.30 0.31
C LEU A 104 -3.95 -15.02 0.77
N GLY A 105 -3.95 -15.56 1.98
CA GLY A 105 -5.15 -16.14 2.61
C GLY A 105 -6.28 -15.12 2.79
N ASP A 106 -7.47 -15.60 3.18
CA ASP A 106 -8.73 -14.82 3.14
C ASP A 106 -8.67 -13.43 3.80
N ILE A 107 -7.81 -13.21 4.81
CA ILE A 107 -7.57 -11.90 5.41
C ILE A 107 -6.07 -11.75 5.66
N HIS A 108 -5.40 -10.93 4.85
CA HIS A 108 -3.96 -10.75 4.94
C HIS A 108 -3.53 -9.32 4.60
N PHE A 109 -2.50 -8.86 5.31
CA PHE A 109 -1.83 -7.58 5.09
C PHE A 109 -0.34 -7.86 4.88
N ASP A 110 0.19 -7.49 3.72
CA ASP A 110 1.62 -7.50 3.43
C ASP A 110 2.16 -6.09 3.67
N ILE A 111 2.90 -5.89 4.76
CA ILE A 111 3.33 -4.57 5.22
C ILE A 111 4.53 -4.13 4.37
N ALA A 112 4.44 -2.96 3.75
CA ALA A 112 5.56 -2.37 3.04
C ALA A 112 6.65 -1.97 4.05
N VAL A 113 7.87 -2.47 3.86
CA VAL A 113 9.05 -2.22 4.70
C VAL A 113 10.30 -1.99 3.84
#